data_AF-A0A326QEA5-F1
#
_entry.id   AF-A0A326QEA5-F1
#
_cell.length_a   1.000
_cell.length_b   1.000
_cell.length_c   1.000
_cell.angle_alpha   90.00
_cell.angle_beta   90.00
_cell.angle_gamma   90.00
#
_symmetry.space_group_name_H-M   'P 1'
#
loop_
_entity.id
_entity.type
_entity.pdbx_description
1 polymer ?
#
loop_
_entity_poly.entity_id
_entity_poly.type
_entity_poly.pdbx_seq_one_letter_code
_entity_poly.pdbx_strand_id
1 'polypeptide(L)'
;MEISDNGRSGVVVYHEGINTISCYWEFCGGDTVASIFIGDISEWNTCYPWAVGRRMDVLMRIAAEVVRQKAPTCSALIEDQLGFISIK
;
A
#
# COMPACT_ATOMS: atom_id res chain seq x y z
N MET A 1 -5.78 -2.80 -10.56
CA MET A 1 -5.40 -2.06 -9.35
C MET A 1 -6.08 -0.72 -9.41
N GLU A 2 -6.75 -0.33 -8.34
CA GLU A 2 -7.53 0.91 -8.28
C GLU A 2 -7.04 1.76 -7.12
N ILE A 3 -6.93 3.07 -7.34
CA ILE A 3 -6.55 4.03 -6.30
C ILE A 3 -7.62 5.11 -6.28
N SER A 4 -8.46 5.10 -5.25
CA SER A 4 -9.44 6.16 -5.04
C SER A 4 -8.77 7.39 -4.44
N ASP A 5 -9.32 8.56 -4.77
CA ASP A 5 -8.82 9.85 -4.33
C ASP A 5 -9.99 10.65 -3.75
N ASN A 6 -9.95 10.84 -2.43
CA ASN A 6 -10.94 11.60 -1.68
C ASN A 6 -10.31 12.91 -1.15
N GLY A 7 -9.36 13.48 -1.89
CA GLY A 7 -8.67 14.71 -1.54
C GLY A 7 -7.35 14.44 -0.81
N ARG A 8 -7.36 14.45 0.53
CA ARG A 8 -6.12 14.22 1.30
C ARG A 8 -5.77 12.73 1.43
N SER A 9 -6.74 11.86 1.19
CA SER A 9 -6.59 10.42 1.40
C SER A 9 -7.46 9.62 0.46
N GLY A 10 -7.32 8.30 0.52
CA GLY A 10 -8.17 7.40 -0.23
C GLY A 10 -7.83 5.94 0.07
N VAL A 11 -8.20 5.08 -0.87
CA VAL A 11 -8.05 3.64 -0.74
C VAL A 11 -7.33 3.10 -1.96
N VAL A 12 -6.38 2.21 -1.72
CA VAL A 12 -5.72 1.41 -2.73
C VAL A 12 -6.34 0.02 -2.69
N VAL A 13 -6.91 -0.42 -3.81
CA VAL A 13 -7.46 -1.78 -3.96
C VAL A 13 -6.57 -2.58 -4.92
N TYR A 14 -5.88 -3.57 -4.37
CA TYR A 14 -5.13 -4.57 -5.12
C TYR A 14 -6.06 -5.75 -5.43
N HIS A 15 -6.07 -6.18 -6.69
CA HIS A 15 -6.89 -7.30 -7.15
C HIS A 15 -6.00 -8.41 -7.69
N GLU A 16 -6.29 -9.65 -7.30
CA GLU A 16 -5.66 -10.85 -7.87
C GLU A 16 -6.69 -11.97 -8.00
N GLY A 17 -7.19 -12.17 -9.23
CA GLY A 17 -8.29 -13.08 -9.49
C GLY A 17 -9.54 -12.65 -8.72
N ILE A 18 -10.06 -13.55 -7.88
CA ILE A 18 -11.20 -13.27 -6.99
C ILE A 18 -10.81 -12.58 -5.67
N ASN A 19 -9.50 -12.49 -5.39
CA ASN A 19 -9.01 -11.98 -4.12
C ASN A 19 -8.72 -10.48 -4.22
N THR A 20 -8.96 -9.78 -3.11
CA THR A 20 -8.72 -8.34 -3.01
C THR A 20 -8.02 -8.00 -1.70
N ILE A 21 -7.14 -7.00 -1.75
CA ILE A 21 -6.56 -6.33 -0.59
C ILE A 21 -6.92 -4.86 -0.68
N SER A 22 -7.40 -4.31 0.43
CA SER A 22 -7.77 -2.90 0.55
C SER A 22 -6.85 -2.24 1.57
N CYS A 23 -6.19 -1.17 1.16
CA CYS A 23 -5.25 -0.40 1.98
C CYS A 23 -5.67 1.06 2.00
N TYR A 24 -5.49 1.74 3.12
CA TYR A 24 -5.70 3.18 3.19
C TYR A 24 -4.43 3.92 2.75
N TRP A 25 -4.58 5.07 2.10
CA TRP A 25 -3.46 5.97 1.83
C TRP A 25 -3.80 7.41 2.18
N GLU A 26 -2.80 8.21 2.54
CA GLU A 26 -2.96 9.63 2.78
C GLU A 26 -1.72 10.45 2.41
N PHE A 27 -1.92 11.72 2.10
CA PHE A 27 -0.83 12.68 1.98
C PHE A 27 -0.28 13.05 3.37
N CYS A 28 1.04 12.98 3.46
CA CYS A 28 1.79 13.32 4.65
C CYS A 28 2.47 14.70 4.49
N GLY A 29 3.13 15.15 5.56
CA GLY A 29 3.96 16.36 5.54
C GLY A 29 5.43 16.01 5.82
N GLY A 30 6.32 16.99 5.62
CA GLY A 30 7.76 16.80 5.82
C GLY A 30 8.42 16.11 4.63
N ASP A 31 9.23 15.09 4.91
CA ASP A 31 10.00 14.31 3.92
C ASP A 31 9.21 13.10 3.35
N THR A 32 7.89 13.08 3.49
CA THR A 32 7.05 11.99 3.00
C THR A 32 5.85 12.59 2.29
N VAL A 33 5.71 12.26 1.01
CA VAL A 33 4.64 12.74 0.14
C VAL A 33 3.34 12.03 0.49
N ALA A 34 3.38 10.70 0.58
CA ALA A 34 2.23 9.89 0.94
C ALA A 34 2.63 8.68 1.77
N SER A 35 1.72 8.21 2.60
CA SER A 35 1.87 6.93 3.30
C SER A 35 0.70 6.01 2.96
N ILE A 36 0.99 4.72 2.83
CA ILE A 36 0.00 3.66 2.65
C ILE A 36 0.05 2.77 3.89
N PHE A 37 -1.12 2.56 4.50
CA PHE A 37 -1.30 1.68 5.64
C PHE A 37 -2.00 0.39 5.20
N ILE A 38 -1.32 -0.73 5.43
CA ILE A 38 -1.74 -2.07 4.99
C ILE A 38 -2.07 -2.98 6.19
N GLY A 39 -1.75 -2.53 7.41
CA GLY A 39 -1.84 -3.34 8.62
C GLY A 39 -0.60 -4.20 8.85
N ASP A 40 -0.33 -4.51 10.12
CA ASP A 40 0.85 -5.27 10.52
C ASP A 40 0.81 -6.74 10.01
N ILE A 41 1.84 -7.52 10.31
CA ILE A 41 1.91 -8.91 9.86
C ILE A 41 0.80 -9.81 10.44
N SER A 42 0.34 -9.53 11.66
CA SER A 42 -0.71 -10.29 12.34
C SER A 42 -2.08 -10.00 11.72
N GLU A 43 -2.38 -8.72 11.50
CA GLU A 43 -3.57 -8.25 10.81
C GLU A 43 -3.61 -8.80 9.38
N TRP A 44 -2.48 -8.79 8.67
CA TRP A 44 -2.39 -9.35 7.32
C TRP A 44 -2.69 -10.84 7.26
N ASN A 45 -2.10 -11.63 8.16
CA ASN A 45 -2.33 -13.07 8.17
C ASN A 45 -3.80 -13.41 8.47
N THR A 46 -4.48 -12.55 9.24
CA THR A 46 -5.89 -12.70 9.58
C THR A 46 -6.81 -12.27 8.43
N CYS A 47 -6.56 -11.09 7.85
CA CYS A 47 -7.41 -10.51 6.80
C CYS A 47 -7.17 -11.15 5.43
N TYR A 48 -5.94 -11.57 5.15
CA TYR A 48 -5.47 -12.02 3.85
C TYR A 48 -4.73 -13.37 3.94
N PRO A 49 -5.39 -14.43 4.45
CA PRO A 49 -4.74 -15.74 4.66
C PRO A 49 -4.20 -16.35 3.35
N TRP A 50 -4.77 -15.97 2.21
CA TRP A 50 -4.33 -16.38 0.88
C TRP A 50 -2.98 -15.77 0.45
N ALA A 51 -2.52 -14.71 1.13
CA ALA A 51 -1.33 -13.93 0.76
C ALA A 51 -0.21 -13.96 1.81
N VAL A 52 -0.31 -14.77 2.86
CA VAL A 52 0.68 -14.88 3.98
C VAL A 52 2.11 -15.04 3.45
N GLY A 53 2.33 -15.96 2.52
CA GLY A 53 3.67 -16.24 1.97
C GLY A 53 4.15 -15.30 0.87
N ARG A 54 3.36 -14.27 0.51
CA ARG A 54 3.65 -13.37 -0.61
C ARG A 54 3.45 -11.90 -0.25
N ARG A 55 3.43 -11.57 1.05
CA ARG A 55 3.18 -10.21 1.54
C ARG A 55 4.12 -9.20 0.88
N MET A 56 5.42 -9.44 0.95
CA MET A 56 6.42 -8.55 0.37
C MET A 56 6.19 -8.32 -1.14
N ASP A 57 5.87 -9.36 -1.90
CA ASP A 57 5.58 -9.24 -3.34
C ASP A 57 4.38 -8.35 -3.61
N VAL A 58 3.32 -8.49 -2.81
CA VAL A 58 2.12 -7.66 -2.93
C VAL A 58 2.42 -6.21 -2.51
N LEU A 59 3.16 -6.00 -1.42
CA LEU A 59 3.56 -4.66 -0.98
C LEU A 59 4.42 -3.95 -2.04
N MET A 60 5.36 -4.66 -2.68
CA MET A 60 6.17 -4.12 -3.77
C MET A 60 5.31 -3.71 -4.97
N ARG A 61 4.29 -4.52 -5.34
CA ARG A 61 3.35 -4.17 -6.41
C ARG A 61 2.51 -2.96 -6.05
N ILE A 62 2.02 -2.89 -4.82
CA ILE A 62 1.26 -1.75 -4.32
C ILE A 62 2.12 -0.47 -4.37
N ALA A 63 3.33 -0.53 -3.82
CA ALA A 63 4.27 0.58 -3.81
C ALA A 63 4.57 1.09 -5.22
N ALA A 64 4.94 0.18 -6.13
CA ALA A 64 5.28 0.53 -7.51
C ALA A 64 4.11 1.20 -8.23
N GLU A 65 2.88 0.71 -8.03
CA GLU A 65 1.71 1.28 -8.69
C GLU A 65 1.32 2.64 -8.12
N VAL A 66 1.44 2.84 -6.80
CA VAL A 66 1.20 4.15 -6.17
C VAL A 66 2.23 5.17 -6.65
N VAL A 67 3.52 4.81 -6.69
CA VAL A 67 4.57 5.66 -7.27
C VAL A 67 4.21 6.01 -8.72
N ARG A 68 3.91 5.00 -9.55
CA ARG A 68 3.60 5.19 -10.98
C ARG A 68 2.42 6.14 -11.22
N GLN A 69 1.36 6.04 -10.42
CA GLN A 69 0.11 6.79 -10.66
C GLN A 69 0.05 8.13 -9.92
N LYS A 70 0.63 8.23 -8.72
CA LYS A 70 0.44 9.38 -7.83
C LYS A 70 1.71 10.19 -7.56
N ALA A 71 2.89 9.58 -7.65
CA ALA A 71 4.16 10.22 -7.31
C ALA A 71 5.33 9.71 -8.18
N PRO A 72 5.30 9.93 -9.51
CA PRO A 72 6.20 9.25 -10.46
C PRO A 72 7.68 9.64 -10.34
N THR A 73 7.99 10.71 -9.61
CA THR A 73 9.35 11.18 -9.32
C THR A 73 9.85 10.75 -7.95
N CYS A 74 9.03 10.04 -7.17
CA CYS A 74 9.33 9.60 -5.82
C CYS A 74 9.74 8.12 -5.78
N SER A 75 10.27 7.73 -4.64
CA SER A 75 10.67 6.38 -4.26
C SER A 75 9.73 5.85 -3.16
N ALA A 76 9.68 4.53 -2.99
CA ALA A 76 8.91 3.89 -1.93
C ALA A 76 9.83 3.18 -0.94
N LEU A 77 9.61 3.41 0.35
CA LEU A 77 10.20 2.67 1.45
C LEU A 77 9.13 1.75 2.05
N ILE A 78 9.40 0.46 2.14
CA ILE A 78 8.46 -0.55 2.65
C ILE A 78 8.92 -0.98 4.05
N GLU A 79 8.08 -0.74 5.04
CA GLU A 79 8.25 -1.20 6.43
C GLU A 79 7.32 -2.39 6.67
N ASP A 80 7.70 -3.55 6.14
CA ASP A 80 6.86 -4.77 6.07
C ASP A 80 6.32 -5.21 7.44
N GLN A 81 7.15 -5.19 8.48
CA GLN A 81 6.74 -5.61 9.82
C GLN A 81 5.68 -4.70 10.43
N LEU A 82 5.77 -3.39 10.17
CA LEU A 82 4.87 -2.38 10.71
C LEU A 82 3.64 -2.15 9.83
N GLY A 83 3.66 -2.62 8.57
CA GLY A 83 2.52 -2.50 7.66
C GLY A 83 2.40 -1.12 7.01
N PHE A 84 3.52 -0.43 6.82
CA PHE A 84 3.55 0.89 6.20
C PHE A 84 4.40 0.90 4.93
N ILE A 85 3.96 1.70 3.96
CA ILE A 85 4.78 2.13 2.82
C ILE A 85 4.84 3.65 2.85
N SER A 86 6.03 4.23 2.85
CA SER A 86 6.25 5.67 2.75
C SER A 86 6.74 6.02 1.36
N ILE A 87 6.12 7.02 0.73
CA ILE A 87 6.50 7.56 -0.57
C ILE A 87 7.28 8.85 -0.36
N LYS A 88 8.50 8.92 -0.87
CA LYS A 88 9.44 10.03 -0.69
C LYS A 88 10.07 10.44 -2.01
#